data_AF-A0A4Q7M6W4-F1
#
_entry.id   AF-A0A4Q7M6W4-F1
#
_cell.length_a   1.000
_cell.length_b   1.000
_cell.length_c   1.000
_cell.angle_alpha   90.00
_cell.angle_beta   90.00
_cell.angle_gamma   90.00
#
_symmetry.space_group_name_H-M   'P 1'
#
loop_
_entity.id
_entity.type
_entity.pdbx_description
1 polymer ?
#
loop_
_entity_poly.entity_id
_entity_poly.type
_entity_poly.pdbx_seq_one_letter_code
_entity_poly.pdbx_strand_id
1 'polypeptide(L)'
;MNPTSETAPTAASTTVPTSVSTDSPAAAPSTALSGAPAAGGAECAEWVLTVSCPDGPGIVAAVTGTLAARGDNITESQQFGDPTSGLFFLRLQVVSSATRDELVAALTPAFEAFGMTWQLDVVGRRVRTLLLVSKAAHCLVDLLYRERSQGMPIDVVGVVGNHPDLADIAAFYGKPFHHVPVTKDTKAQAEDRLRALVAELDVELVVLARYMQILSDELCRDLAGQVINIHHSFLPSFKGARPYAQAHDRGVKLIGATSHYVTGDLDEGPIIEQDVERVDHSRAVSDLVAIGEDVERRTLARAVRWHAEHRVLLNGHRTVVFR
;
A
#
# COMPACT_ATOMS: atom_id res chain seq x y z
N MET A 1 -3.00 -33.64 -65.59
CA MET A 1 -4.16 -34.55 -65.57
C MET A 1 -5.30 -33.77 -64.94
N ASN A 2 -6.27 -33.41 -65.77
CA ASN A 2 -7.45 -32.61 -65.41
C ASN A 2 -8.65 -33.58 -65.22
N PRO A 3 -9.89 -33.13 -64.98
CA PRO A 3 -10.64 -33.13 -63.71
C PRO A 3 -11.93 -33.97 -63.84
N THR A 4 -12.89 -33.88 -62.89
CA THR A 4 -14.38 -34.00 -63.08
C THR A 4 -15.07 -34.02 -61.69
N SER A 5 -15.82 -32.98 -61.30
CA SER A 5 -17.23 -32.64 -61.60
C SER A 5 -18.23 -33.39 -60.70
N GLU A 6 -18.87 -32.73 -59.72
CA GLU A 6 -20.15 -32.01 -59.82
C GLU A 6 -21.38 -32.92 -59.69
N THR A 7 -22.26 -32.66 -58.70
CA THR A 7 -23.71 -32.40 -58.90
C THR A 7 -24.49 -32.34 -57.58
N ALA A 8 -25.15 -31.20 -57.34
CA ALA A 8 -26.44 -31.06 -56.64
C ALA A 8 -27.56 -31.16 -57.70
N PRO A 9 -28.88 -31.37 -57.41
CA PRO A 9 -29.78 -30.42 -56.71
C PRO A 9 -30.82 -31.18 -55.79
N THR A 10 -31.83 -30.64 -55.09
CA THR A 10 -32.92 -29.73 -55.48
C THR A 10 -33.76 -29.32 -54.23
N ALA A 11 -34.48 -28.20 -54.36
CA ALA A 11 -35.24 -27.44 -53.38
C ALA A 11 -36.67 -27.94 -53.04
N ALA A 12 -37.22 -27.41 -51.93
CA ALA A 12 -38.62 -26.95 -51.76
C ALA A 12 -38.66 -26.09 -50.46
N SER A 13 -38.87 -24.77 -50.50
CA SER A 13 -40.18 -24.07 -50.49
C SER A 13 -41.07 -24.57 -49.34
N THR A 14 -41.61 -23.76 -48.41
CA THR A 14 -42.51 -22.63 -48.68
C THR A 14 -42.85 -21.88 -47.37
N THR A 15 -43.09 -20.57 -47.50
CA THR A 15 -44.05 -19.70 -46.76
C THR A 15 -43.83 -19.24 -45.31
N VAL A 16 -43.71 -17.91 -45.23
CA VAL A 16 -44.06 -16.97 -44.14
C VAL A 16 -45.60 -16.90 -44.01
N PRO A 17 -46.15 -16.57 -42.82
CA PRO A 17 -46.83 -15.29 -42.70
C PRO A 17 -46.52 -14.50 -41.42
N THR A 18 -46.57 -13.19 -41.61
CA THR A 18 -46.48 -12.05 -40.71
C THR A 18 -47.74 -11.91 -39.84
N SER A 19 -47.62 -11.52 -38.56
CA SER A 19 -48.21 -10.28 -38.01
C SER A 19 -48.22 -10.20 -36.47
N VAL A 20 -47.55 -9.16 -35.95
CA VAL A 20 -48.01 -8.14 -34.97
C VAL A 20 -48.82 -8.60 -33.74
N SER A 21 -48.27 -8.43 -32.52
CA SER A 21 -48.71 -7.41 -31.53
C SER A 21 -48.19 -7.71 -30.10
N THR A 22 -47.38 -6.78 -29.58
CA THR A 22 -47.40 -6.22 -28.22
C THR A 22 -47.88 -7.08 -27.05
N ASP A 23 -46.97 -7.45 -26.13
CA ASP A 23 -47.00 -6.85 -24.78
C ASP A 23 -45.72 -7.17 -23.99
N SER A 24 -45.03 -6.11 -23.59
CA SER A 24 -43.94 -6.12 -22.61
C SER A 24 -44.55 -6.02 -21.22
N PRO A 25 -44.12 -6.81 -20.21
CA PRO A 25 -44.41 -6.45 -18.83
C PRO A 25 -43.47 -5.29 -18.44
N ALA A 26 -44.08 -4.13 -18.23
CA ALA A 26 -43.44 -2.92 -17.73
C ALA A 26 -42.72 -3.19 -16.40
N ALA A 27 -41.41 -2.92 -16.39
CA ALA A 27 -40.65 -2.76 -15.15
C ALA A 27 -41.13 -1.48 -14.45
N ALA A 28 -41.67 -1.62 -13.24
CA ALA A 28 -42.05 -0.50 -12.40
C ALA A 28 -40.82 0.36 -12.05
N PRO A 29 -40.93 1.70 -12.02
CA PRO A 29 -39.83 2.55 -11.61
C PRO A 29 -39.62 2.37 -10.10
N SER A 30 -38.46 1.81 -9.73
CA SER A 30 -37.99 1.82 -8.35
C SER A 30 -37.70 3.27 -7.97
N THR A 31 -38.59 3.83 -7.15
CA THR A 31 -38.43 5.12 -6.49
C THR A 31 -37.14 5.13 -5.67
N ALA A 32 -36.28 6.09 -5.99
CA ALA A 32 -35.11 6.43 -5.21
C ALA A 32 -35.50 6.74 -3.75
N LEU A 33 -35.17 5.82 -2.84
CA LEU A 33 -35.14 6.11 -1.41
C LEU A 33 -33.87 6.91 -1.12
N SER A 34 -34.00 8.22 -1.24
CA SER A 34 -33.19 9.18 -0.51
C SER A 34 -33.50 9.02 0.97
N GLY A 35 -32.67 8.22 1.66
CA GLY A 35 -32.66 8.09 3.11
C GLY A 35 -31.44 8.80 3.67
N ALA A 36 -31.63 9.96 4.28
CA ALA A 36 -30.67 10.50 5.22
C ALA A 36 -30.49 9.49 6.38
N PRO A 37 -29.27 9.24 6.87
CA PRO A 37 -29.11 8.33 8.00
C PRO A 37 -29.73 8.99 9.23
N ALA A 38 -30.71 8.30 9.81
CA ALA A 38 -31.25 8.63 11.12
C ALA A 38 -30.18 8.38 12.17
N ALA A 39 -29.94 9.37 13.03
CA ALA A 39 -29.07 9.24 14.19
C ALA A 39 -29.69 8.28 15.22
N GLY A 40 -28.88 7.36 15.76
CA GLY A 40 -29.18 6.71 17.05
C GLY A 40 -29.12 5.18 17.11
N GLY A 41 -27.99 4.58 16.76
CA GLY A 41 -27.57 3.24 17.19
C GLY A 41 -26.05 3.21 17.20
N ALA A 42 -25.41 2.79 18.29
CA ALA A 42 -23.95 2.68 18.32
C ALA A 42 -23.53 1.60 17.31
N GLU A 43 -23.07 2.02 16.12
CA GLU A 43 -22.54 1.10 15.12
C GLU A 43 -21.34 0.39 15.72
N CYS A 44 -21.35 -0.95 15.65
CA CYS A 44 -20.23 -1.75 16.10
C CYS A 44 -19.05 -1.51 15.15
N ALA A 45 -17.97 -0.93 15.66
CA ALA A 45 -16.77 -0.64 14.90
C ALA A 45 -15.76 -1.77 15.05
N GLU A 46 -15.00 -2.03 13.98
CA GLU A 46 -13.86 -2.93 14.02
C GLU A 46 -12.57 -2.11 14.13
N TRP A 47 -11.83 -2.34 15.20
CA TRP A 47 -10.63 -1.61 15.58
C TRP A 47 -9.39 -2.46 15.36
N VAL A 48 -8.28 -1.85 14.97
CA VAL A 48 -6.96 -2.46 14.96
C VAL A 48 -6.10 -1.82 16.05
N LEU A 49 -5.63 -2.65 16.99
CA LEU A 49 -4.71 -2.26 18.05
C LEU A 49 -3.35 -2.87 17.76
N THR A 50 -2.32 -2.04 17.65
CA THR A 50 -0.92 -2.47 17.67
C THR A 50 -0.25 -2.02 18.94
N VAL A 51 0.58 -2.88 19.53
CA VAL A 51 1.39 -2.54 20.70
C VAL A 51 2.80 -3.09 20.56
N SER A 52 3.76 -2.36 21.13
CA SER A 52 5.13 -2.82 21.36
C SER A 52 5.62 -2.38 22.74
N CYS A 53 6.25 -3.27 23.49
CA CYS A 53 6.79 -2.98 24.83
C CYS A 53 7.95 -3.93 25.19
N PRO A 54 8.69 -3.69 26.29
CA PRO A 54 9.57 -4.70 26.86
C PRO A 54 8.80 -6.00 27.16
N ASP A 55 9.38 -7.14 26.76
CA ASP A 55 8.73 -8.44 26.92
C ASP A 55 8.66 -8.87 28.40
N GLY A 56 7.60 -9.57 28.76
CA GLY A 56 7.32 -9.96 30.13
C GLY A 56 5.98 -10.69 30.32
N PRO A 57 5.82 -11.43 31.42
CA PRO A 57 4.58 -12.14 31.71
C PRO A 57 3.42 -11.16 31.94
N GLY A 58 2.22 -11.53 31.48
CA GLY A 58 0.98 -10.81 31.76
C GLY A 58 0.55 -9.78 30.71
N ILE A 59 1.39 -9.45 29.71
CA ILE A 59 1.06 -8.46 28.66
C ILE A 59 -0.25 -8.82 27.94
N VAL A 60 -0.32 -10.04 27.39
CA VAL A 60 -1.49 -10.52 26.64
C VAL A 60 -2.73 -10.56 27.53
N ALA A 61 -2.59 -11.04 28.77
CA ALA A 61 -3.69 -11.15 29.71
C ALA A 61 -4.25 -9.78 30.11
N ALA A 62 -3.38 -8.77 30.29
CA ALA A 62 -3.80 -7.41 30.62
C ALA A 62 -4.61 -6.77 29.48
N VAL A 63 -4.14 -6.89 28.23
CA VAL A 63 -4.84 -6.32 27.07
C VAL A 63 -6.14 -7.08 26.78
N THR A 64 -6.04 -8.40 26.57
CA THR A 64 -7.20 -9.21 26.17
C THR A 64 -8.21 -9.37 27.30
N GLY A 65 -7.78 -9.40 28.57
CA GLY A 65 -8.67 -9.42 29.72
C GLY A 65 -9.48 -8.13 29.85
N THR A 66 -8.88 -6.97 29.54
CA THR A 66 -9.58 -5.68 29.49
C THR A 66 -10.66 -5.68 28.41
N LEU A 67 -10.34 -6.14 27.21
CA LEU A 67 -11.30 -6.25 26.10
C LEU A 67 -12.43 -7.24 26.45
N ALA A 68 -12.10 -8.40 27.01
CA ALA A 68 -13.07 -9.41 27.42
C ALA A 68 -14.02 -8.90 28.52
N ALA A 69 -13.52 -8.12 29.48
CA ALA A 69 -14.35 -7.53 30.55
C ALA A 69 -15.40 -6.54 30.02
N ARG A 70 -15.19 -5.98 28.82
CA ARG A 70 -16.12 -5.10 28.12
C ARG A 70 -17.09 -5.84 27.21
N GLY A 71 -16.88 -7.14 27.01
CA GLY A 71 -17.62 -7.94 26.04
C GLY A 71 -17.18 -7.71 24.58
N ASP A 72 -16.01 -7.10 24.37
CA ASP A 72 -15.45 -6.89 23.04
C ASP A 72 -14.94 -8.22 22.45
N ASN A 73 -15.06 -8.40 21.13
CA ASN A 73 -14.69 -9.65 20.46
C ASN A 73 -13.43 -9.48 19.59
N ILE A 74 -12.41 -10.27 19.84
CA ILE A 74 -11.17 -10.27 19.04
C ILE A 74 -11.37 -11.12 17.78
N THR A 75 -11.25 -10.52 16.60
CA THR A 75 -11.42 -11.18 15.29
C THR A 75 -10.11 -11.64 14.66
N GLU A 76 -9.01 -10.95 14.95
CA GLU A 76 -7.64 -11.35 14.57
C GLU A 76 -6.69 -11.10 15.73
N SER A 77 -5.74 -12.01 15.96
CA SER A 77 -4.73 -11.85 17.02
C SER A 77 -3.40 -12.45 16.58
N GLN A 78 -2.35 -11.63 16.54
CA GLN A 78 -0.98 -12.06 16.28
C GLN A 78 -0.05 -11.44 17.30
N GLN A 79 0.91 -12.23 17.81
CA GLN A 79 1.90 -11.77 18.79
C GLN A 79 3.28 -12.33 18.48
N PHE A 80 4.31 -11.60 18.88
CA PHE A 80 5.69 -12.01 18.72
C PHE A 80 6.56 -11.41 19.83
N GLY A 81 7.29 -12.25 20.57
CA GLY A 81 8.38 -11.81 21.44
C GLY A 81 9.71 -11.99 20.73
N ASP A 82 10.48 -10.92 20.56
CA ASP A 82 11.83 -10.97 20.01
C ASP A 82 12.85 -11.18 21.14
N PRO A 83 13.43 -12.38 21.29
CA PRO A 83 14.41 -12.64 22.34
C PRO A 83 15.72 -11.86 22.15
N THR A 84 15.96 -11.29 20.96
CA THR A 84 17.18 -10.52 20.67
C THR A 84 17.06 -9.09 21.17
N SER A 85 15.94 -8.42 20.89
CA SER A 85 15.71 -7.04 21.35
C SER A 85 15.08 -6.98 22.74
N GLY A 86 14.50 -8.08 23.23
CA GLY A 86 13.75 -8.13 24.48
C GLY A 86 12.41 -7.40 24.38
N LEU A 87 11.89 -7.20 23.17
CA LEU A 87 10.61 -6.53 22.92
C LEU A 87 9.52 -7.53 22.57
N PHE A 88 8.30 -7.23 22.98
CA PHE A 88 7.07 -7.91 22.65
C PHE A 88 6.22 -7.05 21.71
N PHE A 89 5.57 -7.68 20.75
CA PHE A 89 4.72 -7.06 19.74
C PHE A 89 3.38 -7.79 19.69
N LEU A 90 2.29 -7.05 19.57
CA LEU A 90 0.95 -7.61 19.45
C LEU A 90 0.12 -6.76 18.50
N ARG A 91 -0.63 -7.43 17.61
CA ARG A 91 -1.64 -6.84 16.75
C ARG A 91 -2.96 -7.56 16.95
N LEU A 92 -4.00 -6.81 17.31
CA LEU A 92 -5.36 -7.30 17.48
C LEU A 92 -6.29 -6.58 16.50
N GLN A 93 -7.24 -7.32 15.92
CA GLN A 93 -8.48 -6.74 15.42
C GLN A 93 -9.61 -7.04 16.40
N VAL A 94 -10.41 -6.03 16.72
CA VAL A 94 -11.41 -6.09 17.79
C VAL A 94 -12.71 -5.44 17.33
N VAL A 95 -13.80 -6.21 17.36
CA VAL A 95 -15.16 -5.71 17.17
C VAL A 95 -15.67 -5.20 18.52
N SER A 96 -16.02 -3.91 18.58
CA SER A 96 -16.48 -3.24 19.80
C SER A 96 -17.55 -2.20 19.48
N SER A 97 -18.56 -2.09 20.33
CA SER A 97 -19.53 -0.98 20.28
C SER A 97 -19.01 0.31 20.94
N ALA A 98 -17.79 0.27 21.48
CA ALA A 98 -17.18 1.39 22.15
C ALA A 98 -16.59 2.41 21.18
N THR A 99 -16.60 3.66 21.61
CA THR A 99 -15.84 4.73 20.98
C THR A 99 -14.34 4.54 21.19
N ARG A 100 -13.53 5.21 20.36
CA ARG A 100 -12.07 5.22 20.50
C ARG A 100 -11.63 5.62 21.90
N ASP A 101 -12.22 6.69 22.44
CA ASP A 101 -11.82 7.24 23.74
C ASP A 101 -12.16 6.28 24.90
N GLU A 102 -13.27 5.56 24.81
CA GLU A 102 -13.63 4.53 25.80
C GLU A 102 -12.69 3.33 25.77
N LEU A 103 -12.27 2.88 24.57
CA LEU A 103 -11.28 1.80 24.44
C LEU A 103 -9.92 2.22 24.95
N VAL A 104 -9.46 3.41 24.58
CA VAL A 104 -8.19 3.97 25.05
C VAL A 104 -8.22 4.09 26.57
N ALA A 105 -9.24 4.72 27.15
CA ALA A 105 -9.34 4.88 28.60
C ALA A 105 -9.34 3.53 29.34
N ALA A 106 -10.00 2.51 28.79
CA ALA A 106 -10.00 1.18 29.38
C ALA A 106 -8.63 0.48 29.31
N LEU A 107 -7.89 0.67 28.21
CA LEU A 107 -6.58 0.05 27.98
C LEU A 107 -5.40 0.83 28.58
N THR A 108 -5.58 2.12 28.90
CA THR A 108 -4.54 2.98 29.50
C THR A 108 -3.83 2.33 30.70
N PRO A 109 -4.52 1.69 31.67
CA PRO A 109 -3.83 1.02 32.78
C PRO A 109 -2.86 -0.08 32.32
N ALA A 110 -3.20 -0.83 31.27
CA ALA A 110 -2.30 -1.84 30.69
C ALA A 110 -1.16 -1.17 29.92
N PHE A 111 -1.45 -0.13 29.13
CA PHE A 111 -0.41 0.61 28.41
C PHE A 111 0.64 1.20 29.35
N GLU A 112 0.21 1.81 30.45
CA GLU A 112 1.11 2.40 31.46
C GLU A 112 1.87 1.32 32.23
N ALA A 113 1.22 0.25 32.68
CA ALA A 113 1.84 -0.80 33.49
C ALA A 113 3.01 -1.49 32.77
N PHE A 114 2.94 -1.61 31.45
CA PHE A 114 3.97 -2.28 30.64
C PHE A 114 4.80 -1.31 29.80
N GLY A 115 4.59 0.01 29.91
CA GLY A 115 5.30 1.00 29.11
C GLY A 115 5.10 0.80 27.60
N MET A 116 3.87 0.53 27.17
CA MET A 116 3.56 0.22 25.77
C MET A 116 3.58 1.46 24.90
N THR A 117 4.26 1.36 23.76
CA THR A 117 3.94 2.17 22.58
C THR A 117 2.77 1.51 21.87
N TRP A 118 1.74 2.26 21.53
CA TRP A 118 0.52 1.70 20.95
C TRP A 118 -0.09 2.60 19.88
N GLN A 119 -0.86 2.00 18.98
CA GLN A 119 -1.75 2.69 18.06
C GLN A 119 -3.11 1.99 18.04
N LEU A 120 -4.17 2.79 17.97
CA LEU A 120 -5.54 2.31 17.82
C LEU A 120 -6.18 3.03 16.64
N ASP A 121 -6.60 2.25 15.65
CA ASP A 121 -7.20 2.72 14.41
C ASP A 121 -8.43 1.89 14.03
N VAL A 122 -9.16 2.33 13.01
CA VAL A 122 -10.34 1.64 12.47
C VAL A 122 -9.89 0.73 11.32
N VAL A 123 -10.32 -0.53 11.34
CA VAL A 123 -10.03 -1.49 10.28
C VAL A 123 -10.61 -0.99 8.95
N GLY A 124 -9.78 -0.99 7.91
CA GLY A 124 -10.18 -0.61 6.55
C GLY A 124 -10.25 0.91 6.31
N ARG A 125 -9.93 1.76 7.31
CA ARG A 125 -9.74 3.19 7.07
C ARG A 125 -8.63 3.39 6.05
N ARG A 126 -8.87 4.27 5.07
CA ARG A 126 -7.88 4.59 4.04
C ARG A 126 -6.83 5.54 4.62
N VAL A 127 -5.56 5.14 4.59
CA VAL A 127 -4.44 5.96 5.05
C VAL A 127 -4.15 7.07 4.05
N ARG A 128 -4.14 8.32 4.50
CA ARG A 128 -3.88 9.49 3.65
C ARG A 128 -2.44 9.48 3.18
N THR A 129 -2.25 9.25 1.88
CA THR A 129 -0.95 8.90 1.31
C THR A 129 -0.51 9.90 0.24
N LEU A 130 0.73 10.39 0.36
CA LEU A 130 1.39 11.24 -0.64
C LEU A 130 2.40 10.43 -1.43
N LEU A 131 2.28 10.44 -2.76
CA LEU A 131 3.21 9.71 -3.64
C LEU A 131 4.28 10.67 -4.20
N LEU A 132 5.55 10.36 -3.99
CA LEU A 132 6.68 11.10 -4.57
C LEU A 132 7.24 10.33 -5.75
N VAL A 133 7.45 11.03 -6.87
CA VAL A 133 7.86 10.43 -8.14
C VAL A 133 8.92 11.25 -8.86
N SER A 134 9.75 10.57 -9.66
CA SER A 134 10.62 11.22 -10.63
C SER A 134 10.10 11.00 -12.04
N LYS A 135 10.76 10.18 -12.87
CA LYS A 135 10.37 9.94 -14.26
C LYS A 135 9.85 8.53 -14.54
N ALA A 136 10.17 7.57 -13.67
CA ALA A 136 9.74 6.19 -13.84
C ALA A 136 8.29 6.04 -13.36
N ALA A 137 7.41 5.54 -14.24
CA ALA A 137 5.97 5.54 -14.02
C ALA A 137 5.45 4.27 -13.32
N HIS A 138 6.18 3.16 -13.38
CA HIS A 138 5.66 1.82 -13.07
C HIS A 138 5.11 1.67 -11.65
N CYS A 139 5.81 2.18 -10.63
CA CYS A 139 5.33 2.14 -9.24
C CYS A 139 4.11 3.06 -9.02
N LEU A 140 4.12 4.26 -9.62
CA LEU A 140 3.00 5.21 -9.53
C LEU A 140 1.72 4.60 -10.13
N VAL A 141 1.82 4.09 -11.35
CA VAL A 141 0.70 3.50 -12.09
C VAL A 141 0.13 2.30 -11.33
N ASP A 142 0.98 1.42 -10.80
CA ASP A 142 0.54 0.24 -10.06
C ASP A 142 -0.18 0.62 -8.75
N LEU A 143 0.38 1.54 -7.96
CA LEU A 143 -0.29 2.01 -6.73
C LEU A 143 -1.64 2.67 -7.01
N LEU A 144 -1.71 3.58 -7.98
CA LEU A 144 -2.96 4.26 -8.36
C LEU A 144 -4.01 3.27 -8.89
N TYR A 145 -3.60 2.29 -9.69
CA TYR A 145 -4.50 1.24 -10.16
C TYR A 145 -5.07 0.42 -9.00
N ARG A 146 -4.23 0.01 -8.05
CA ARG A 146 -4.64 -0.78 -6.87
C ARG A 146 -5.54 0.00 -5.92
N GLU A 147 -5.23 1.28 -5.74
CA GLU A 147 -6.01 2.25 -4.96
C GLU A 147 -7.42 2.42 -5.51
N ARG A 148 -7.54 2.52 -6.84
CA ARG A 148 -8.83 2.66 -7.54
C ARG A 148 -9.62 1.35 -7.63
N SER A 149 -8.94 0.23 -7.86
CA SER A 149 -9.59 -0.99 -8.41
C SER A 149 -9.34 -2.28 -7.63
N GLN A 150 -8.41 -2.30 -6.67
CA GLN A 150 -8.02 -3.53 -5.95
C GLN A 150 -8.09 -3.39 -4.43
N GLY A 151 -8.81 -2.39 -3.92
CA GLY A 151 -8.98 -2.19 -2.48
C GLY A 151 -7.66 -2.03 -1.73
N MET A 152 -6.69 -1.30 -2.31
CA MET A 152 -5.54 -0.84 -1.52
C MET A 152 -6.05 0.17 -0.48
N PRO A 153 -5.80 -0.03 0.83
CA PRO A 153 -6.37 0.81 1.90
C PRO A 153 -5.61 2.13 2.08
N ILE A 154 -5.34 2.82 0.98
CA ILE A 154 -4.75 4.17 0.98
C ILE A 154 -5.69 5.13 0.25
N ASP A 155 -5.70 6.38 0.66
CA ASP A 155 -6.28 7.49 -0.08
C ASP A 155 -5.12 8.31 -0.63
N VAL A 156 -4.87 8.26 -1.94
CA VAL A 156 -3.80 9.06 -2.53
C VAL A 156 -4.28 10.51 -2.59
N VAL A 157 -3.77 11.34 -1.68
CA VAL A 157 -4.18 12.75 -1.52
C VAL A 157 -3.42 13.70 -2.44
N GLY A 158 -2.31 13.24 -3.01
CA GLY A 158 -1.55 13.96 -4.03
C GLY A 158 -0.35 13.20 -4.55
N VAL A 159 0.17 13.67 -5.68
CA VAL A 159 1.41 13.20 -6.29
C VAL A 159 2.38 14.37 -6.37
N VAL A 160 3.57 14.23 -5.82
CA VAL A 160 4.65 15.22 -5.90
C VAL A 160 5.71 14.73 -6.87
N GLY A 161 5.96 15.48 -7.93
CA GLY A 161 7.02 15.19 -8.89
C GLY A 161 8.11 16.24 -8.88
N ASN A 162 9.38 15.83 -8.90
CA ASN A 162 10.48 16.78 -9.20
C ASN A 162 10.60 17.11 -10.70
N HIS A 163 9.86 16.39 -11.54
CA HIS A 163 9.67 16.64 -12.95
C HIS A 163 8.18 16.61 -13.32
N PRO A 164 7.75 17.26 -14.41
CA PRO A 164 6.34 17.25 -14.83
C PRO A 164 5.93 15.97 -15.58
N ASP A 165 6.87 15.06 -15.86
CA ASP A 165 6.72 13.90 -16.75
C ASP A 165 5.52 12.98 -16.44
N LEU A 166 5.06 12.92 -15.18
CA LEU A 166 3.97 12.02 -14.75
C LEU A 166 2.68 12.75 -14.34
N ALA A 167 2.56 14.04 -14.65
CA ALA A 167 1.39 14.85 -14.30
C ALA A 167 0.11 14.38 -15.00
N ASP A 168 0.23 13.94 -16.25
CA ASP A 168 -0.86 13.37 -17.05
C ASP A 168 -1.38 12.05 -16.48
N ILE A 169 -0.49 11.18 -15.98
CA ILE A 169 -0.86 9.95 -15.29
C ILE A 169 -1.63 10.26 -14.01
N ALA A 170 -1.15 11.19 -13.18
CA ALA A 170 -1.86 11.60 -11.97
C ALA A 170 -3.26 12.15 -12.30
N ALA A 171 -3.35 13.02 -13.31
CA ALA A 171 -4.61 13.57 -13.78
C ALA A 171 -5.59 12.51 -14.30
N PHE A 172 -5.09 11.49 -15.02
CA PHE A 172 -5.91 10.36 -15.49
C PHE A 172 -6.59 9.59 -14.35
N TYR A 173 -5.91 9.46 -13.21
CA TYR A 173 -6.47 8.87 -11.99
C TYR A 173 -7.21 9.87 -11.09
N GLY A 174 -7.35 11.13 -11.53
CA GLY A 174 -8.05 12.18 -10.78
C GLY A 174 -7.29 12.66 -9.54
N LYS A 175 -5.96 12.51 -9.50
CA LYS A 175 -5.12 12.89 -8.36
C LYS A 175 -4.42 14.24 -8.63
N PRO A 176 -4.37 15.15 -7.63
CA PRO A 176 -3.67 16.43 -7.81
C PRO A 176 -2.16 16.18 -7.95
N PHE A 177 -1.53 16.91 -8.87
CA PHE A 177 -0.09 16.85 -9.10
C PHE A 177 0.59 18.15 -8.66
N HIS A 178 1.61 18.03 -7.82
CA HIS A 178 2.42 19.13 -7.33
C HIS A 178 3.82 19.02 -7.94
N HIS A 179 4.15 19.92 -8.86
CA HIS A 179 5.50 20.00 -9.41
C HIS A 179 6.41 20.77 -8.44
N VAL A 180 7.36 20.08 -7.83
CA VAL A 180 8.33 20.64 -6.88
C VAL A 180 9.74 20.37 -7.41
N PRO A 181 10.27 21.23 -8.31
CA PRO A 181 11.59 21.01 -8.89
C PRO A 181 12.68 21.07 -7.82
N VAL A 182 13.70 20.22 -7.97
CA VAL A 182 14.82 20.13 -7.02
C VAL A 182 16.13 20.32 -7.77
N THR A 183 16.92 21.28 -7.30
CA THR A 183 18.33 21.47 -7.66
C THR A 183 19.18 21.41 -6.39
N LYS A 184 20.51 21.35 -6.54
CA LYS A 184 21.42 21.36 -5.39
C LYS A 184 21.19 22.58 -4.48
N ASP A 185 20.92 23.75 -5.06
CA ASP A 185 20.77 25.02 -4.33
C ASP A 185 19.35 25.22 -3.78
N THR A 186 18.35 24.52 -4.32
CA THR A 186 16.93 24.67 -3.94
C THR A 186 16.41 23.51 -3.10
N LYS A 187 17.25 22.53 -2.73
CA LYS A 187 16.85 21.33 -1.99
C LYS A 187 16.10 21.66 -0.69
N ALA A 188 16.61 22.60 0.11
CA ALA A 188 15.97 23.00 1.35
C ALA A 188 14.56 23.57 1.12
N GLN A 189 14.40 24.44 0.11
CA GLN A 189 13.11 25.03 -0.26
C GLN A 189 12.11 23.99 -0.78
N ALA A 190 12.59 22.99 -1.52
CA ALA A 190 11.78 21.89 -2.00
C ALA A 190 11.29 21.00 -0.85
N GLU A 191 12.16 20.70 0.13
CA GLU A 191 11.79 19.95 1.33
C GLU A 191 10.84 20.74 2.24
N ASP A 192 11.00 22.06 2.36
CA ASP A 192 10.04 22.93 3.05
C ASP A 192 8.66 22.91 2.37
N ARG A 193 8.63 22.94 1.04
CA ARG A 193 7.36 22.78 0.31
C ARG A 193 6.75 21.40 0.53
N LEU A 194 7.56 20.35 0.61
CA LEU A 194 7.08 19.00 0.91
C LEU A 194 6.50 18.91 2.32
N ARG A 195 7.15 19.49 3.34
CA ARG A 195 6.60 19.59 4.70
C ARG A 195 5.27 20.34 4.72
N ALA A 196 5.19 21.45 4.00
CA ALA A 196 3.95 22.21 3.87
C ALA A 196 2.83 21.35 3.25
N LEU A 197 3.11 20.60 2.18
CA LEU A 197 2.14 19.69 1.56
C LEU A 197 1.71 18.56 2.51
N VAL A 198 2.64 17.97 3.25
CA VAL A 198 2.35 16.94 4.26
C VAL A 198 1.37 17.47 5.30
N ALA A 199 1.57 18.69 5.79
CA ALA A 199 0.68 19.33 6.75
C ALA A 199 -0.66 19.77 6.13
N GLU A 200 -0.63 20.45 4.97
CA GLU A 200 -1.81 20.95 4.25
C GLU A 200 -2.78 19.82 3.87
N LEU A 201 -2.23 18.66 3.52
CA LEU A 201 -3.00 17.50 3.06
C LEU A 201 -3.23 16.45 4.16
N ASP A 202 -2.80 16.71 5.40
CA ASP A 202 -2.94 15.77 6.52
C ASP A 202 -2.42 14.36 6.15
N VAL A 203 -1.17 14.30 5.69
CA VAL A 203 -0.55 13.08 5.17
C VAL A 203 -0.07 12.19 6.32
N GLU A 204 -0.43 10.91 6.26
CA GLU A 204 -0.04 9.90 7.24
C GLU A 204 1.07 8.98 6.73
N LEU A 205 1.16 8.82 5.40
CA LEU A 205 2.17 8.01 4.73
C LEU A 205 2.73 8.73 3.50
N VAL A 206 4.05 8.81 3.40
CA VAL A 206 4.76 9.23 2.19
C VAL A 206 5.35 7.99 1.50
N VAL A 207 5.15 7.86 0.20
CA VAL A 207 5.71 6.75 -0.59
C VAL A 207 6.62 7.30 -1.68
N LEU A 208 7.90 6.91 -1.64
CA LEU A 208 8.86 7.20 -2.69
C LEU A 208 8.70 6.18 -3.81
N ALA A 209 7.76 6.42 -4.73
CA ALA A 209 7.49 5.59 -5.89
C ALA A 209 8.55 5.84 -6.99
N ARG A 210 9.77 5.34 -6.73
CA ARG A 210 10.98 5.61 -7.52
C ARG A 210 11.31 7.11 -7.63
N TYR A 211 11.18 7.79 -6.50
CA TYR A 211 11.72 9.13 -6.33
C TYR A 211 13.24 9.09 -6.21
N MET A 212 13.94 9.82 -7.07
CA MET A 212 15.39 9.70 -7.23
C MET A 212 16.18 10.76 -6.45
N GLN A 213 15.53 11.67 -5.73
CA GLN A 213 16.22 12.62 -4.85
C GLN A 213 16.36 12.03 -3.45
N ILE A 214 17.57 12.15 -2.91
CA ILE A 214 17.87 11.78 -1.53
C ILE A 214 17.19 12.80 -0.60
N LEU A 215 16.37 12.34 0.34
CA LEU A 215 15.80 13.18 1.39
C LEU A 215 16.89 13.58 2.41
N SER A 216 16.80 14.77 3.00
CA SER A 216 17.70 15.16 4.09
C SER A 216 17.42 14.40 5.38
N ASP A 217 18.44 14.28 6.24
CA ASP A 217 18.32 13.66 7.56
C ASP A 217 17.24 14.33 8.42
N GLU A 218 17.05 15.64 8.27
CA GLU A 218 16.03 16.39 8.98
C GLU A 218 14.63 15.93 8.57
N LEU A 219 14.35 15.91 7.26
CA LEU A 219 13.07 15.44 6.74
C LEU A 219 12.81 13.97 7.08
N CYS A 220 13.84 13.12 7.04
CA CYS A 220 13.73 11.71 7.46
C CYS A 220 13.36 11.57 8.94
N ARG A 221 13.86 12.46 9.81
CA ARG A 221 13.49 12.48 11.24
C ARG A 221 12.07 12.99 11.45
N ASP A 222 11.67 14.04 10.74
CA ASP A 222 10.33 14.61 10.81
C ASP A 222 9.24 13.59 10.45
N LEU A 223 9.56 12.69 9.51
CA LEU A 223 8.65 11.67 8.97
C LEU A 223 9.05 10.24 9.37
N ALA A 224 9.73 10.08 10.52
CA ALA A 224 10.25 8.79 10.95
C ALA A 224 9.13 7.73 11.04
N GLY A 225 9.33 6.58 10.39
CA GLY A 225 8.33 5.50 10.33
C GLY A 225 7.13 5.76 9.40
N GLN A 226 7.11 6.89 8.68
CA GLN A 226 6.02 7.31 7.80
C GLN A 226 6.45 7.47 6.34
N VAL A 227 7.70 7.12 6.00
CA VAL A 227 8.19 7.16 4.61
C VAL A 227 8.60 5.77 4.16
N ILE A 228 7.96 5.24 3.11
CA ILE A 228 8.33 3.97 2.48
C ILE A 228 9.04 4.24 1.16
N ASN A 229 10.18 3.59 0.96
CA ASN A 229 10.92 3.61 -0.29
C ASN A 229 10.91 2.25 -0.99
N ILE A 230 11.20 2.26 -2.29
CA ILE A 230 11.52 1.06 -3.07
C ILE A 230 12.90 1.20 -3.70
N HIS A 231 13.79 0.28 -3.32
CA HIS A 231 15.11 0.15 -3.90
C HIS A 231 15.13 -1.03 -4.89
N HIS A 232 15.68 -0.82 -6.08
CA HIS A 232 15.66 -1.74 -7.23
C HIS A 232 16.67 -2.89 -7.15
N SER A 233 17.24 -3.10 -5.98
CA SER A 233 18.21 -4.14 -5.74
C SER A 233 17.81 -4.94 -4.50
N PHE A 234 18.27 -6.18 -4.48
CA PHE A 234 18.35 -6.94 -3.25
C PHE A 234 19.52 -6.37 -2.45
N LEU A 235 19.22 -5.45 -1.54
CA LEU A 235 20.24 -4.87 -0.66
C LEU A 235 21.00 -6.01 0.04
N PRO A 236 22.36 -5.97 0.07
CA PRO A 236 23.23 -4.82 -0.21
C PRO A 236 23.87 -4.75 -1.62
N SER A 237 23.35 -5.42 -2.65
CA SER A 237 24.04 -5.56 -3.96
C SER A 237 23.80 -4.40 -4.95
N PHE A 238 24.83 -4.02 -5.74
CA PHE A 238 24.80 -3.05 -6.87
C PHE A 238 24.41 -1.60 -6.55
N LYS A 239 25.25 -0.89 -5.78
CA LYS A 239 25.14 0.57 -5.58
C LYS A 239 25.51 1.35 -6.86
N GLY A 240 24.92 2.53 -7.06
CA GLY A 240 25.31 3.48 -8.11
C GLY A 240 24.46 3.47 -9.39
N ALA A 241 24.98 4.05 -10.47
CA ALA A 241 24.23 4.25 -11.72
C ALA A 241 24.11 2.97 -12.56
N ARG A 242 23.02 2.86 -13.34
CA ARG A 242 22.75 1.74 -14.29
C ARG A 242 22.83 0.34 -13.65
N PRO A 243 22.08 0.10 -12.56
CA PRO A 243 22.12 -1.16 -11.80
C PRO A 243 21.88 -2.41 -12.66
N TYR A 244 20.91 -2.37 -13.58
CA TYR A 244 20.58 -3.50 -14.45
C TYR A 244 21.67 -3.84 -15.47
N ALA A 245 22.46 -2.85 -15.91
CA ALA A 245 23.62 -3.11 -16.76
C ALA A 245 24.73 -3.83 -15.97
N GLN A 246 24.99 -3.38 -14.74
CA GLN A 246 25.95 -4.05 -13.85
C GLN A 246 25.51 -5.50 -13.54
N ALA A 247 24.22 -5.70 -13.30
CA ALA A 247 23.64 -7.02 -13.04
C ALA A 247 23.78 -7.96 -14.27
N HIS A 248 23.50 -7.45 -15.46
CA HIS A 248 23.69 -8.17 -16.72
C HIS A 248 25.16 -8.55 -16.92
N ASP A 249 26.08 -7.59 -16.82
CA ASP A 249 27.52 -7.81 -17.01
C ASP A 249 28.08 -8.80 -15.97
N ARG A 250 27.54 -8.80 -14.75
CA ARG A 250 27.90 -9.76 -13.69
C ARG A 250 27.28 -11.15 -13.90
N GLY A 251 26.33 -11.28 -14.82
CA GLY A 251 25.67 -12.54 -15.17
C GLY A 251 24.75 -13.08 -14.07
N VAL A 252 24.10 -12.20 -13.30
CA VAL A 252 23.22 -12.60 -12.18
C VAL A 252 22.10 -13.55 -12.63
N LYS A 253 21.56 -14.31 -11.67
CA LYS A 253 20.43 -15.24 -11.90
C LYS A 253 19.17 -14.85 -11.16
N LEU A 254 19.23 -13.74 -10.43
CA LEU A 254 18.13 -13.14 -9.69
C LEU A 254 18.21 -11.63 -9.84
N ILE A 255 17.06 -11.01 -10.03
CA ILE A 255 16.83 -9.58 -9.86
C ILE A 255 15.89 -9.43 -8.67
N GLY A 256 16.11 -8.42 -7.83
CA GLY A 256 15.30 -8.22 -6.64
C GLY A 256 15.00 -6.76 -6.38
N ALA A 257 14.03 -6.52 -5.51
CA ALA A 257 13.73 -5.21 -5.00
C ALA A 257 13.46 -5.28 -3.49
N THR A 258 13.74 -4.18 -2.80
CA THR A 258 13.61 -4.06 -1.35
C THR A 258 12.77 -2.84 -1.01
N SER A 259 11.65 -3.04 -0.32
CA SER A 259 10.89 -1.96 0.31
C SER A 259 11.26 -1.82 1.76
N HIS A 260 11.49 -0.58 2.19
CA HIS A 260 11.96 -0.28 3.53
C HIS A 260 11.46 1.09 3.99
N TYR A 261 11.44 1.33 5.29
CA TYR A 261 11.26 2.68 5.82
C TYR A 261 12.51 3.52 5.56
N VAL A 262 12.33 4.81 5.28
CA VAL A 262 13.45 5.74 5.08
C VAL A 262 14.00 6.22 6.42
N THR A 263 15.32 6.30 6.51
CA THR A 263 16.08 6.85 7.64
C THR A 263 17.10 7.88 7.13
N GLY A 264 17.83 8.55 8.03
CA GLY A 264 18.96 9.40 7.63
C GLY A 264 20.07 8.61 6.91
N ASP A 265 20.24 7.34 7.28
CA ASP A 265 21.15 6.43 6.58
C ASP A 265 20.53 5.98 5.24
N LEU A 266 21.16 6.38 4.13
CA LEU A 266 20.65 6.16 2.77
C LEU A 266 20.55 4.67 2.43
N ASP A 267 19.35 4.23 2.02
CA ASP A 267 19.03 2.85 1.64
C ASP A 267 19.31 1.80 2.74
N GLU A 268 19.35 2.19 4.01
CA GLU A 268 19.70 1.30 5.14
C GLU A 268 18.61 1.23 6.23
N GLY A 269 17.44 1.80 5.96
CA GLY A 269 16.34 1.78 6.92
C GLY A 269 15.67 0.40 7.06
N PRO A 270 14.78 0.23 8.07
CA PRO A 270 14.15 -1.04 8.38
C PRO A 270 13.40 -1.65 7.19
N ILE A 271 13.83 -2.83 6.74
CA ILE A 271 13.23 -3.57 5.62
C ILE A 271 11.82 -4.03 6.00
N ILE A 272 10.86 -3.79 5.10
CA ILE A 272 9.45 -4.23 5.21
C ILE A 272 9.21 -5.47 4.35
N GLU A 273 9.69 -5.46 3.11
CA GLU A 273 9.48 -6.57 2.17
C GLU A 273 10.64 -6.64 1.16
N GLN A 274 10.95 -7.87 0.73
CA GLN A 274 11.85 -8.13 -0.38
C GLN A 274 11.23 -9.17 -1.30
N ASP A 275 11.43 -9.01 -2.60
CA ASP A 275 11.02 -10.01 -3.60
C ASP A 275 12.10 -10.14 -4.68
N VAL A 276 12.11 -11.27 -5.36
CA VAL A 276 13.07 -11.60 -6.41
C VAL A 276 12.40 -12.32 -7.58
N GLU A 277 12.93 -12.09 -8.79
CA GLU A 277 12.58 -12.82 -10.01
C GLU A 277 13.83 -13.48 -10.60
N ARG A 278 13.68 -14.69 -11.14
CA ARG A 278 14.77 -15.39 -11.79
C ARG A 278 15.02 -14.81 -13.19
N VAL A 279 16.30 -14.65 -13.52
CA VAL A 279 16.76 -14.25 -14.86
C VAL A 279 17.85 -15.21 -15.35
N ASP A 280 18.07 -15.24 -16.66
CA ASP A 280 19.05 -16.12 -17.29
C ASP A 280 19.85 -15.39 -18.38
N HIS A 281 20.78 -16.13 -18.99
CA HIS A 281 21.75 -15.60 -19.96
C HIS A 281 21.13 -15.24 -21.33
N SER A 282 19.85 -15.56 -21.57
CA SER A 282 19.15 -15.20 -22.81
C SER A 282 18.58 -13.78 -22.79
N ARG A 283 18.56 -13.14 -21.62
CA ARG A 283 17.93 -11.83 -21.39
C ARG A 283 18.89 -10.69 -21.71
N ALA A 284 18.39 -9.71 -22.47
CA ALA A 284 19.09 -8.45 -22.68
C ALA A 284 18.90 -7.50 -21.47
N VAL A 285 19.71 -6.45 -21.40
CA VAL A 285 19.60 -5.42 -20.34
C VAL A 285 18.19 -4.81 -20.26
N SER A 286 17.53 -4.58 -21.40
CA SER A 286 16.15 -4.05 -21.44
C SER A 286 15.13 -5.01 -20.80
N ASP A 287 15.32 -6.33 -20.96
CA ASP A 287 14.47 -7.32 -20.33
C ASP A 287 14.66 -7.29 -18.80
N LEU A 288 15.90 -7.14 -18.34
CA LEU A 288 16.22 -7.03 -16.93
C LEU A 288 15.58 -5.79 -16.30
N VAL A 289 15.55 -4.67 -17.02
CA VAL A 289 14.84 -3.44 -16.58
C VAL A 289 13.35 -3.72 -16.43
N ALA A 290 12.69 -4.29 -17.45
CA ALA A 290 11.25 -4.57 -17.40
C ALA A 290 10.87 -5.56 -16.29
N ILE A 291 11.69 -6.60 -16.09
CA ILE A 291 11.53 -7.56 -14.99
C ILE A 291 11.71 -6.83 -13.65
N GLY A 292 12.74 -6.01 -13.54
CA GLY A 292 13.01 -5.23 -12.34
C GLY A 292 11.87 -4.28 -11.97
N GLU A 293 11.30 -3.57 -12.94
CA GLU A 293 10.11 -2.73 -12.75
C GLU A 293 8.90 -3.52 -12.22
N ASP A 294 8.71 -4.77 -12.68
CA ASP A 294 7.67 -5.65 -12.15
C ASP A 294 7.93 -6.08 -10.69
N VAL A 295 9.16 -6.44 -10.37
CA VAL A 295 9.54 -6.78 -8.99
C VAL A 295 9.34 -5.57 -8.07
N GLU A 296 9.82 -4.39 -8.48
CA GLU A 296 9.70 -3.15 -7.72
C GLU A 296 8.26 -2.78 -7.40
N ARG A 297 7.35 -2.77 -8.39
CA ARG A 297 5.95 -2.39 -8.17
C ARG A 297 5.24 -3.37 -7.22
N ARG A 298 5.48 -4.68 -7.37
CA ARG A 298 4.88 -5.71 -6.50
C ARG A 298 5.39 -5.61 -5.07
N THR A 299 6.69 -5.48 -4.88
CA THR A 299 7.32 -5.34 -3.55
C THR A 299 6.80 -4.08 -2.84
N LEU A 300 6.78 -2.94 -3.54
CA LEU A 300 6.27 -1.69 -2.98
C LEU A 300 4.79 -1.78 -2.61
N ALA A 301 3.96 -2.33 -3.48
CA ALA A 301 2.53 -2.47 -3.21
C ALA A 301 2.24 -3.34 -1.98
N ARG A 302 3.01 -4.42 -1.76
CA ARG A 302 2.88 -5.24 -0.53
C ARG A 302 3.27 -4.45 0.72
N ALA A 303 4.40 -3.74 0.68
CA ALA A 303 4.86 -2.95 1.81
C ALA A 303 3.86 -1.84 2.18
N VAL A 304 3.33 -1.11 1.18
CA VAL A 304 2.31 -0.08 1.39
C VAL A 304 1.02 -0.69 1.96
N ARG A 305 0.57 -1.83 1.44
CA ARG A 305 -0.61 -2.53 1.97
C ARG A 305 -0.42 -2.91 3.43
N TRP A 306 0.69 -3.54 3.78
CA TRP A 306 0.93 -3.98 5.16
C TRP A 306 1.09 -2.81 6.12
N HIS A 307 1.70 -1.70 5.68
CA HIS A 307 1.72 -0.48 6.48
C HIS A 307 0.29 0.03 6.74
N ALA A 308 -0.51 0.17 5.69
CA ALA A 308 -1.88 0.70 5.79
C ALA A 308 -2.86 -0.23 6.52
N GLU A 309 -2.56 -1.53 6.61
CA GLU A 309 -3.32 -2.50 7.42
C GLU A 309 -2.78 -2.62 8.87
N HIS A 310 -1.86 -1.75 9.27
CA HIS A 310 -1.18 -1.75 10.57
C HIS A 310 -0.50 -3.10 10.90
N ARG A 311 0.08 -3.74 9.89
CA ARG A 311 0.76 -5.04 9.99
C ARG A 311 2.27 -4.92 10.24
N VAL A 312 2.85 -3.73 10.06
CA VAL A 312 4.29 -3.49 10.16
C VAL A 312 4.60 -2.73 11.45
N LEU A 313 5.37 -3.33 12.36
CA LEU A 313 5.84 -2.71 13.59
C LEU A 313 7.37 -2.56 13.55
N LEU A 314 7.88 -1.38 13.94
CA LEU A 314 9.31 -1.11 14.01
C LEU A 314 9.95 -1.83 15.20
N ASN A 315 11.10 -2.46 14.97
CA ASN A 315 11.90 -3.14 15.98
C ASN A 315 13.37 -2.72 15.82
N GLY A 316 13.70 -1.53 16.30
CA GLY A 316 15.00 -0.89 16.06
C GLY A 316 15.26 -0.70 14.57
N HIS A 317 16.28 -1.38 14.04
CA HIS A 317 16.66 -1.34 12.61
C HIS A 317 15.94 -2.40 11.75
N ARG A 318 14.96 -3.11 12.31
CA ARG A 318 14.20 -4.18 11.64
C ARG A 318 12.70 -3.91 11.73
N THR A 319 11.90 -4.76 11.08
CA THR A 319 10.45 -4.76 11.23
C THR A 319 9.94 -6.12 11.68
N VAL A 320 8.80 -6.12 12.37
CA VAL A 320 7.93 -7.27 12.58
C VAL A 320 6.73 -7.08 11.66
N VAL A 321 6.43 -8.06 10.81
CA VAL A 321 5.32 -8.01 9.84
C VAL A 321 4.32 -9.13 10.11
N PHE A 322 3.12 -8.78 10.56
CA PHE A 322 2.02 -9.71 10.84
C PHE A 322 1.19 -9.96 9.56
N ARG A 323 1.47 -11.05 8.84
CA ARG A 323 0.84 -11.39 7.55
C ARG A 323 -0.54 -12.02 7.67
#